data_AF-A0A2S6CE03-F1
#
_entry.id   AF-A0A2S6CE03-F1
#
_cell.length_a   1.000
_cell.length_b   1.000
_cell.length_c   1.000
_cell.angle_alpha   90.00
_cell.angle_beta   90.00
_cell.angle_gamma   90.00
#
_symmetry.space_group_name_H-M   'P 1'
#
loop_
_entity.id
_entity.type
_entity.pdbx_description
1 polymer ?
#
loop_
_entity_poly.entity_id
_entity_poly.type
_entity_poly.pdbx_seq_one_letter_code
_entity_poly.pdbx_strand_id
1 'polypeptide(L)'
;MYKASQLIKTMTTSKGKQIAVEYVTKTDSWERKMLASSVQTEFVAVAEKYKDNLKPETVKVAMKEAEHPSRADATQHYSAFELDKNNNVIASQHYYK
;
A
#
# COMPACT_ATOMS: atom_id res chain seq x y z
N MET A 1 8.94 11.62 4.04
CA MET A 1 8.93 10.83 2.78
C MET A 1 9.12 9.35 3.08
N TYR A 2 8.76 8.47 2.14
CA TYR A 2 8.99 7.03 2.24
C TYR A 2 10.49 6.69 2.39
N LYS A 3 10.83 5.69 3.21
CA LYS A 3 12.20 5.19 3.38
C LYS A 3 12.33 3.68 3.23
N ALA A 4 11.42 2.92 3.84
CA ALA A 4 11.45 1.47 3.78
C ALA A 4 10.06 0.87 3.96
N SER A 5 9.89 -0.32 3.41
CA SER A 5 8.71 -1.17 3.55
C SER A 5 9.11 -2.63 3.65
N GLN A 6 8.16 -3.46 4.05
CA GLN A 6 8.31 -4.89 4.16
C GLN A 6 7.19 -5.61 3.39
N LEU A 7 7.57 -6.65 2.65
CA LEU A 7 6.66 -7.49 1.89
C LEU A 7 5.67 -8.22 2.79
N ILE A 8 4.39 -8.18 2.39
CA ILE A 8 3.32 -9.01 2.95
C ILE A 8 3.08 -10.20 2.01
N LYS A 9 2.78 -9.91 0.73
CA LYS A 9 2.42 -10.90 -0.30
C LYS A 9 2.62 -10.32 -1.69
N THR A 10 2.77 -11.16 -2.71
CA THR A 10 2.69 -10.75 -4.12
C THR A 10 1.28 -11.01 -4.65
N MET A 11 0.71 -10.05 -5.37
CA MET A 11 -0.53 -10.19 -6.13
C MET A 11 -0.27 -10.14 -7.64
N THR A 12 -1.21 -10.65 -8.43
CA THR A 12 -1.13 -10.63 -9.90
C THR A 12 -2.33 -9.85 -10.44
N THR A 13 -2.06 -8.80 -11.20
CA THR A 13 -3.07 -8.03 -11.93
C THR A 13 -3.78 -8.90 -12.97
N SER A 14 -4.95 -8.48 -13.44
CA SER A 14 -5.70 -9.20 -14.48
C SER A 14 -4.94 -9.31 -15.81
N LYS A 15 -3.92 -8.46 -16.01
CA LYS A 15 -3.00 -8.49 -17.17
C LYS A 15 -1.75 -9.35 -16.93
N GLY A 16 -1.67 -10.08 -15.83
CA GLY A 16 -0.55 -10.98 -15.52
C GLY A 16 0.69 -10.31 -14.91
N LYS A 17 0.66 -8.98 -14.69
CA LYS A 17 1.75 -8.28 -14.01
C LYS A 17 1.76 -8.60 -12.51
N GLN A 18 2.92 -8.95 -11.97
CA GLN A 18 3.12 -9.16 -10.54
C GLN A 18 3.36 -7.84 -9.81
N ILE A 19 2.73 -7.66 -8.65
CA ILE A 19 2.84 -6.49 -7.79
C ILE A 19 3.11 -6.98 -6.36
N ALA A 20 4.14 -6.44 -5.73
CA ALA A 20 4.40 -6.69 -4.31
C ALA A 20 3.47 -5.82 -3.45
N VAL A 21 2.70 -6.45 -2.57
CA VAL A 21 1.90 -5.79 -1.54
C VAL A 21 2.72 -5.75 -0.26
N GLU A 22 3.00 -4.55 0.22
CA GLU A 22 3.92 -4.27 1.32
C GLU A 22 3.25 -3.39 2.38
N TYR A 23 3.91 -3.19 3.51
CA TYR A 23 3.60 -2.10 4.44
C TYR A 23 4.83 -1.26 4.72
N VAL A 24 4.64 0.05 4.88
CA VAL A 24 5.72 0.99 5.19
C VAL A 24 6.20 0.75 6.62
N THR A 25 7.48 0.47 6.78
CA THR A 25 8.16 0.31 8.06
C THR A 25 8.83 1.60 8.49
N LYS A 26 9.21 2.47 7.55
CA LYS A 26 9.90 3.72 7.86
C LYS A 26 9.55 4.86 6.90
N THR A 27 9.36 6.03 7.49
CA THR A 27 9.34 7.32 6.80
C THR A 27 10.37 8.25 7.45
N ASP A 28 10.55 9.46 6.93
CA ASP A 28 11.35 10.50 7.61
C ASP A 28 10.81 10.86 9.01
N SER A 29 9.53 10.66 9.26
CA SER A 29 8.85 11.16 10.47
C SER A 29 8.60 10.08 11.51
N TRP A 30 8.58 8.81 11.12
CA TRP A 30 8.26 7.71 12.02
C TRP A 30 8.80 6.37 11.51
N GLU A 31 8.92 5.42 12.44
CA GLU A 31 9.31 4.04 12.20
C GLU A 31 8.33 3.08 12.91
N ARG A 32 8.09 1.93 12.29
CA ARG A 32 7.22 0.85 12.76
C ARG A 32 7.97 -0.47 12.63
N LYS A 33 8.13 -1.18 13.75
CA LYS A 33 8.80 -2.49 13.77
C LYS A 33 7.99 -3.60 13.12
N MET A 34 6.68 -3.62 13.35
CA MET A 34 5.79 -4.66 12.84
C MET A 34 4.38 -4.13 12.61
N LEU A 35 3.64 -4.78 11.72
CA LEU A 35 2.22 -4.58 11.52
C LEU A 35 1.47 -5.85 11.96
N ALA A 36 0.34 -5.69 12.67
CA ALA A 36 -0.47 -6.83 13.08
C ALA A 36 -0.91 -7.68 11.88
N SER A 37 -0.85 -9.01 12.01
CA SER A 37 -1.15 -9.96 10.92
C SER A 37 -2.59 -9.85 10.40
N SER A 38 -3.54 -9.46 11.25
CA SER A 38 -4.92 -9.17 10.84
C SER A 38 -4.97 -7.99 9.86
N VAL A 39 -4.30 -6.88 10.21
CA VAL A 39 -4.24 -5.68 9.34
C VAL A 39 -3.52 -5.98 8.03
N GLN A 40 -2.47 -6.79 8.06
CA GLN A 40 -1.80 -7.25 6.83
C GLN A 40 -2.75 -8.02 5.91
N THR A 41 -3.49 -8.98 6.47
CA THR A 41 -4.47 -9.79 5.72
C THR A 41 -5.58 -8.93 5.12
N GLU A 42 -6.14 -8.01 5.91
CA GLU A 42 -7.17 -7.09 5.45
C GLU A 42 -6.66 -6.18 4.33
N PHE A 43 -5.48 -5.58 4.50
CA PHE A 43 -4.90 -4.71 3.49
C PHE A 43 -4.65 -5.44 2.17
N VAL A 44 -4.17 -6.69 2.20
CA VAL A 44 -4.00 -7.50 0.98
C VAL A 44 -5.34 -7.70 0.27
N ALA A 45 -6.40 -8.04 1.01
CA ALA A 45 -7.73 -8.22 0.42
C ALA A 45 -8.27 -6.93 -0.20
N VAL A 46 -8.01 -5.79 0.42
CA VAL A 46 -8.38 -4.48 -0.13
C VAL A 46 -7.52 -4.15 -1.36
N ALA A 47 -6.20 -4.30 -1.30
CA ALA A 47 -5.30 -3.99 -2.41
C ALA A 47 -5.62 -4.80 -3.68
N GLU A 48 -6.04 -6.06 -3.54
CA GLU A 48 -6.52 -6.89 -4.64
C GLU A 48 -7.70 -6.27 -5.41
N LYS A 49 -8.58 -5.50 -4.75
CA LYS A 49 -9.70 -4.80 -5.41
C LYS A 49 -9.23 -3.67 -6.33
N TYR A 50 -8.03 -3.13 -6.08
CA TYR A 50 -7.45 -2.00 -6.82
C TYR A 50 -6.34 -2.43 -7.79
N LYS A 51 -6.05 -3.72 -7.91
CA LYS A 51 -4.88 -4.24 -8.66
C LYS A 51 -4.83 -3.82 -10.13
N ASP A 52 -5.97 -3.54 -10.74
CA ASP A 52 -6.06 -3.14 -12.16
C ASP A 52 -6.11 -1.62 -12.36
N ASN A 53 -6.18 -0.84 -11.26
CA ASN A 53 -6.22 0.62 -11.26
C ASN A 53 -4.85 1.26 -10.98
N LEU A 54 -3.80 0.44 -10.88
CA LEU A 54 -2.45 0.89 -10.60
C LEU A 54 -1.83 1.60 -11.80
N LYS A 55 -0.91 2.52 -11.53
CA LYS A 55 -0.11 3.11 -12.60
C LYS A 55 0.72 2.05 -13.34
N PRO A 56 0.94 2.20 -14.66
CA PRO A 56 1.69 1.21 -15.46
C PRO A 56 3.10 0.90 -14.94
N GLU A 57 3.75 1.85 -14.29
CA GLU A 57 5.09 1.73 -13.73
C GLU A 57 5.12 1.12 -12.31
N THR A 58 3.98 0.97 -11.65
CA THR A 58 3.87 0.46 -10.27
C THR A 58 4.34 -0.97 -10.17
N VAL A 59 5.30 -1.27 -9.30
CA VAL A 59 5.72 -2.66 -9.00
C VAL A 59 5.46 -3.04 -7.55
N LYS A 60 5.24 -2.05 -6.68
CA LYS A 60 4.84 -2.27 -5.29
C LYS A 60 3.71 -1.35 -4.87
N VAL A 61 2.85 -1.85 -4.00
CA VAL A 61 1.84 -1.09 -3.28
C VAL A 61 2.13 -1.25 -1.79
N ALA A 62 2.48 -0.17 -1.10
CA ALA A 62 2.88 -0.19 0.30
C ALA A 62 1.88 0.57 1.19
N MET A 63 1.28 -0.11 2.16
CA MET A 63 0.39 0.50 3.15
C MET A 63 1.16 1.50 4.03
N LYS A 64 0.83 2.78 3.92
CA LYS A 64 1.39 3.84 4.77
C LYS A 64 0.64 3.89 6.10
N GLU A 65 -0.68 4.01 6.05
CA GLU A 65 -1.56 4.10 7.23
C GLU A 65 -2.67 3.03 7.11
N ALA A 66 -2.97 2.39 8.25
CA ALA A 66 -4.08 1.44 8.34
C ALA A 66 -5.43 2.16 8.13
N GLU A 67 -6.54 1.44 8.19
CA GLU A 67 -7.86 2.04 8.05
C GLU A 67 -8.08 3.18 9.06
N HIS A 68 -8.40 4.37 8.55
CA HIS A 68 -8.67 5.56 9.36
C HIS A 68 -9.59 6.54 8.60
N PRO A 69 -10.30 7.43 9.30
CA PRO A 69 -10.88 8.63 8.71
C PRO A 69 -9.85 9.75 8.68
N SER A 70 -10.06 10.74 7.83
CA SER A 70 -9.35 12.01 7.85
C SER A 70 -10.32 13.18 8.01
N ARG A 71 -9.81 14.38 8.28
CA ARG A 71 -10.65 15.59 8.37
C ARG A 71 -11.33 15.93 7.04
N ALA A 72 -10.68 15.62 5.91
CA ALA A 72 -11.18 15.91 4.57
C ALA A 72 -12.04 14.77 4.00
N ASP A 73 -11.83 13.54 4.47
CA ASP A 73 -12.59 12.35 4.09
C ASP A 73 -12.89 11.53 5.34
N ALA A 74 -14.13 11.63 5.83
CA ALA A 74 -14.59 10.91 7.01
C ALA A 74 -14.79 9.40 6.76
N THR A 75 -14.73 8.96 5.51
CA THR A 75 -14.85 7.56 5.12
C THR A 75 -13.60 6.80 5.58
N GLN A 76 -13.81 5.60 6.12
CA GLN A 76 -12.70 4.73 6.51
C GLN A 76 -11.92 4.28 5.28
N HIS A 77 -10.61 4.51 5.27
CA HIS A 77 -9.74 4.12 4.17
C HIS A 77 -8.33 3.80 4.65
N TYR A 78 -7.64 2.95 3.90
CA TYR A 78 -6.19 2.81 3.99
C TYR A 78 -5.53 3.88 3.14
N SER A 79 -4.40 4.41 3.60
CA SER A 79 -3.51 5.18 2.74
C SER A 79 -2.36 4.30 2.26
N ALA A 80 -2.15 4.21 0.95
CA ALA A 80 -1.12 3.39 0.33
C ALA A 80 -0.27 4.20 -0.66
N PHE A 81 1.00 3.82 -0.80
CA PHE A 81 1.88 4.32 -1.84
C PHE A 81 1.97 3.33 -2.99
N GLU A 82 1.93 3.84 -4.21
CA GLU A 82 2.42 3.12 -5.38
C GLU A 82 3.90 3.47 -5.57
N LEU A 83 4.72 2.45 -5.77
CA LEU A 83 6.17 2.58 -5.93
C LEU A 83 6.63 1.96 -7.25
N ASP A 84 7.58 2.64 -7.90
CA ASP A 84 8.29 2.10 -9.05
C ASP A 84 9.42 1.12 -8.64
N LYS A 85 10.13 0.57 -9.63
CA LYS A 85 11.24 -0.38 -9.42
C LYS A 85 12.43 0.19 -8.64
N ASN A 86 12.54 1.52 -8.56
CA ASN A 86 13.58 2.22 -7.82
C ASN A 86 13.11 2.63 -6.42
N ASN A 87 11.90 2.23 -6.02
CA ASN A 87 11.21 2.63 -4.80
C ASN A 87 10.87 4.12 -4.73
N ASN A 88 10.72 4.80 -5.86
CA ASN A 88 10.17 6.15 -5.89
C ASN A 88 8.67 6.09 -5.68
N VAL A 89 8.13 6.96 -4.82
CA VAL A 89 6.67 7.13 -4.68
C VAL A 89 6.16 7.86 -5.92
N ILE A 90 5.35 7.16 -6.70
CA ILE A 90 4.78 7.64 -7.97
C ILE A 90 3.29 7.99 -7.82
N ALA A 91 2.63 7.48 -6.78
CA ALA A 91 1.29 7.88 -6.38
C ALA A 91 1.04 7.62 -4.89
N SER A 92 0.09 8.36 -4.32
CA SER A 92 -0.51 8.08 -3.01
C SER A 92 -2.01 7.89 -3.23
N GLN A 93 -2.55 6.78 -2.77
CA GLN A 93 -3.93 6.35 -3.01
C GLN A 93 -4.66 6.11 -1.70
N HIS A 94 -5.97 6.39 -1.71
CA HIS A 94 -6.89 5.94 -0.67
C HIS A 94 -7.57 4.66 -1.14
N TYR A 95 -7.46 3.60 -0.34
CA TYR A 95 -8.12 2.32 -0.61
C TYR A 95 -9.26 2.11 0.39
N TYR A 96 -10.47 2.05 -0.14
CA TYR A 96 -11.70 1.80 0.61
C TYR A 96 -12.00 0.30 0.66
N LYS A 97 -12.51 -0.16 1.81
CA LYS A 97 -12.98 -1.55 1.98
C LYS A 97 -14.20 -1.84 1.14
#